data_AF-A0A8T7LH65-F1
#
_entry.id   AF-A0A8T7LH65-F1
#
_cell.length_a   1.000
_cell.length_b   1.000
_cell.length_c   1.000
_cell.angle_alpha   90.00
_cell.angle_beta   90.00
_cell.angle_gamma   90.00
#
_symmetry.space_group_name_H-M   'P 1'
#
loop_
_entity.id
_entity.type
_entity.pdbx_description
1 polymer ?
#
loop_
_entity_poly.entity_id
_entity_poly.type
_entity_poly.pdbx_seq_one_letter_code
_entity_poly.pdbx_strand_id
1 'polypeptide(L)'
;MSFLRDPKRFIATIVAGVAGLLVLLDFTDVLPIAGTLARTVLDWAALLAALALIVGLLNVAGSHVQRVIQRRADWGYSLILLGAMLAVIVAGTLYPLQRADGSLTVPSSLIEQPVRLVFSAVYTPLASSFLALLAFFSLSAALRAVRRRTADALVIVAVALVVLLATSLPQIETAPLFGDGLRWVSDYVALAGARGLLIGAAIGALVAGVRVLLGFDQPFLDR
;
A
#
# COMPACT_ATOMS: atom_id res chain seq x y z
N MET A 1 -0.59 34.50 4.70
CA MET A 1 -0.22 33.38 5.59
C MET A 1 0.15 33.94 6.95
N SER A 2 -0.75 33.87 7.93
CA SER A 2 -0.52 34.48 9.24
C SER A 2 -0.10 33.42 10.26
N PHE A 3 1.09 32.84 10.09
CA PHE A 3 1.69 31.92 11.07
C PHE A 3 1.80 32.54 12.48
N LEU A 4 1.83 33.88 12.56
CA LEU A 4 1.90 34.64 13.82
C LEU A 4 0.55 34.79 14.55
N ARG A 5 -0.58 34.33 13.99
CA ARG A 5 -1.91 34.47 14.62
C ARG A 5 -2.31 33.29 15.49
N ASP A 6 -1.69 32.12 15.30
CA ASP A 6 -2.01 30.92 16.08
C ASP A 6 -0.71 30.22 16.55
N PRO A 7 -0.29 30.47 17.81
CA PRO A 7 0.98 29.94 18.32
C PRO A 7 0.99 28.41 18.38
N LYS A 8 -0.18 27.76 18.55
CA LYS A 8 -0.26 26.29 18.59
C LYS A 8 0.08 25.68 17.23
N ARG A 9 -0.44 26.28 16.16
CA ARG A 9 -0.16 25.84 14.78
C ARG A 9 1.30 26.02 14.40
N PHE A 10 1.87 27.16 14.80
CA PHE A 10 3.27 27.46 14.54
C PHE A 10 4.20 26.46 15.26
N ILE A 11 3.96 26.20 16.55
CA ILE A 11 4.75 25.24 17.33
C ILE A 11 4.63 23.83 16.73
N ALA A 12 3.42 23.37 16.42
CA ALA A 12 3.21 22.04 15.83
C ALA A 12 3.92 21.88 14.47
N THR A 13 3.87 22.91 13.63
CA THR A 13 4.57 22.93 12.34
C THR A 13 6.08 22.89 12.52
N ILE A 14 6.63 23.67 13.45
CA ILE A 14 8.07 23.63 13.75
C ILE A 14 8.48 22.26 14.24
N VAL A 15 7.73 21.68 15.17
CA VAL A 15 8.04 20.35 15.72
C VAL A 15 8.02 19.30 14.62
N ALA A 16 6.99 19.30 13.76
CA ALA A 16 6.91 18.38 12.62
C ALA A 16 8.07 18.58 11.62
N GLY A 17 8.34 19.83 11.25
CA GLY A 17 9.41 20.18 10.32
C GLY A 17 10.80 19.80 10.83
N VAL A 18 11.10 20.09 12.10
CA VAL A 18 12.38 19.74 12.74
C VAL A 18 12.52 18.23 12.89
N ALA A 19 11.47 17.52 13.34
CA ALA A 19 11.49 16.07 13.46
C ALA A 19 11.75 15.39 12.11
N GLY A 20 11.05 15.81 11.05
CA GLY A 20 11.28 15.29 9.71
C GLY A 20 12.65 15.64 9.15
N LEU A 21 13.15 16.86 9.38
CA LEU A 21 14.49 17.26 8.96
C LEU A 21 15.57 16.42 9.65
N LEU A 22 15.42 16.13 10.95
CA LEU A 22 16.34 15.26 11.68
C LEU A 22 16.42 13.86 11.08
N VAL A 23 15.27 13.27 10.75
CA VAL A 23 15.20 11.95 10.09
C VAL A 23 15.82 11.99 8.69
N LEU A 24 15.59 13.06 7.93
CA LEU A 24 16.19 13.24 6.60
C LEU A 24 17.72 13.43 6.67
N LEU A 25 18.23 14.08 7.72
CA LEU A 25 19.66 14.25 7.94
C LEU A 25 20.34 12.93 8.32
N ASP A 26 19.70 12.10 9.15
CA ASP A 26 20.19 10.75 9.48
C ASP A 26 20.39 9.90 8.21
N PHE A 27 19.49 9.98 7.23
CA PHE A 27 19.63 9.27 5.95
C PHE A 27 20.93 9.57 5.19
N THR A 28 21.55 10.73 5.41
CA THR A 28 22.80 11.10 4.73
C THR A 28 24.05 10.52 5.39
N ASP A 29 23.93 9.95 6.59
CA ASP A 29 25.03 9.44 7.42
C ASP A 29 26.15 10.47 7.73
N VAL A 30 25.91 11.76 7.48
CA VAL A 30 26.94 12.83 7.63
C VAL A 30 27.19 13.20 9.10
N LEU A 31 26.17 13.12 9.96
CA LEU A 31 26.23 13.59 11.35
C LEU A 31 25.84 12.47 12.34
N PRO A 32 26.80 11.87 13.08
CA PRO A 32 26.51 10.80 14.04
C PRO A 32 25.49 11.17 15.13
N ILE A 33 25.47 12.44 15.55
CA ILE A 33 24.50 12.97 16.54
C ILE A 33 23.07 12.98 15.96
N ALA A 34 22.92 13.26 14.67
CA ALA A 34 21.61 13.26 14.02
C ALA A 34 20.98 11.86 14.09
N GLY A 35 21.77 10.79 13.96
CA GLY A 35 21.25 9.43 14.04
C GLY A 35 20.72 9.00 15.40
N THR A 36 21.29 9.48 16.50
CA THR A 36 20.74 9.17 17.84
C THR A 36 19.40 9.88 18.06
N LEU A 37 19.30 11.14 17.64
CA LEU A 37 18.07 11.92 17.74
C LEU A 37 16.98 11.38 16.81
N ALA A 38 17.33 11.05 15.56
CA ALA A 38 16.41 10.47 14.58
C ALA A 38 15.86 9.13 15.06
N ARG A 39 16.71 8.23 15.60
CA ARG A 39 16.25 6.97 16.21
C ARG A 39 15.26 7.21 17.34
N THR A 40 15.56 8.16 18.23
CA THR A 40 14.64 8.51 19.33
C THR A 40 13.28 8.98 18.79
N VAL A 41 13.29 9.87 17.78
CA VAL A 41 12.05 10.34 17.12
C VAL A 41 11.29 9.18 16.46
N LEU A 42 12.00 8.27 15.79
CA LEU A 42 11.42 7.10 15.13
C LEU A 42 10.85 6.11 16.16
N ASP A 43 11.48 5.92 17.30
CA ASP A 43 10.99 5.05 18.39
C ASP A 43 9.69 5.61 18.98
N TRP A 44 9.63 6.92 19.23
CA TRP A 44 8.39 7.59 19.64
C TRP A 44 7.30 7.47 18.56
N ALA A 45 7.65 7.65 17.28
CA ALA A 45 6.72 7.49 16.18
C ALA A 45 6.19 6.05 16.09
N ALA A 46 7.05 5.04 16.27
CA ALA A 46 6.66 3.63 16.29
C ALA A 46 5.75 3.30 17.48
N LEU A 47 6.04 3.85 18.67
CA LEU A 47 5.19 3.69 19.85
C LEU A 47 3.81 4.34 19.65
N LEU A 48 3.76 5.56 19.11
CA LEU A 48 2.51 6.23 18.77
C LEU A 48 1.72 5.46 17.70
N ALA A 49 2.39 4.92 16.68
CA ALA A 49 1.76 4.11 15.65
C ALA A 49 1.17 2.81 16.23
N ALA A 50 1.88 2.15 17.15
CA ALA A 50 1.38 0.97 17.83
C ALA A 50 0.14 1.28 18.70
N LEU A 51 0.16 2.40 19.44
CA LEU A 51 -1.01 2.85 20.20
C LEU A 51 -2.18 3.22 19.28
N ALA A 52 -1.92 3.92 18.19
CA ALA A 52 -2.93 4.28 17.19
C ALA A 52 -3.56 3.03 16.55
N LEU A 53 -2.76 1.99 16.30
CA LEU A 53 -3.27 0.71 15.81
C LEU A 53 -4.22 0.07 16.82
N ILE A 54 -3.87 0.06 18.11
CA ILE A 54 -4.75 -0.47 19.17
C ILE A 54 -6.04 0.33 19.24
N VAL A 55 -5.97 1.66 19.24
CA VAL A 55 -7.17 2.53 19.24
C VAL A 55 -8.02 2.28 18.00
N GLY A 56 -7.42 2.16 16.82
CA GLY A 56 -8.10 1.84 15.59
C GLY A 56 -8.80 0.48 15.65
N LEU A 57 -8.13 -0.53 16.18
CA LEU A 57 -8.69 -1.87 16.39
C LEU A 57 -9.89 -1.82 17.34
N LEU A 58 -9.76 -1.14 18.48
CA LEU A 58 -10.84 -0.98 19.46
C LEU A 58 -12.03 -0.22 18.89
N ASN A 59 -11.78 0.81 18.07
CA ASN A 59 -12.84 1.58 17.41
C ASN A 59 -13.63 0.73 16.40
N VAL A 60 -12.93 -0.04 15.57
CA VAL A 60 -13.58 -0.98 14.64
C VAL A 60 -14.33 -2.06 15.41
N ALA A 61 -13.71 -2.68 16.40
CA ALA A 61 -14.33 -3.70 17.22
C ALA A 61 -15.59 -3.18 17.92
N GLY A 62 -15.49 -2.04 18.61
CA GLY A 62 -16.60 -1.42 19.35
C GLY A 62 -17.77 -1.06 18.46
N SER A 63 -17.51 -0.39 17.32
CA SER A 63 -18.57 0.00 16.39
C SER A 63 -19.30 -1.21 15.77
N HIS A 64 -18.59 -2.30 15.49
CA HIS A 64 -19.18 -3.53 14.97
C HIS A 64 -19.87 -4.37 16.06
N VAL A 65 -19.33 -4.43 17.27
CA VAL A 65 -19.99 -5.07 18.42
C VAL A 65 -21.31 -4.37 18.73
N GLN A 66 -21.31 -3.03 18.77
CA GLN A 66 -22.54 -2.26 18.96
C GLN A 66 -23.55 -2.51 17.84
N ARG A 67 -23.10 -2.62 16.57
CA ARG A 67 -23.96 -2.96 15.43
C ARG A 67 -24.62 -4.34 15.59
N VAL A 68 -23.87 -5.32 16.11
CA VAL A 68 -24.36 -6.69 16.39
C VAL A 68 -25.36 -6.69 17.54
N ILE A 69 -25.05 -6.06 18.68
CA ILE A 69 -25.93 -5.98 19.84
C ILE A 69 -27.26 -5.32 19.47
N GLN A 70 -27.21 -4.23 18.71
CA GLN A 70 -28.39 -3.48 18.30
C GLN A 70 -29.11 -4.09 17.08
N ARG A 71 -28.61 -5.20 16.52
CA ARG A 71 -29.16 -5.88 15.33
C ARG A 71 -29.48 -4.92 14.18
N ARG A 72 -28.60 -3.96 13.91
CA ARG A 72 -28.78 -3.04 12.77
C ARG A 72 -28.70 -3.81 11.45
N ALA A 73 -29.08 -3.15 10.35
CA ALA A 73 -28.88 -3.70 9.00
C ALA A 73 -27.45 -4.23 8.84
N ASP A 74 -27.31 -5.39 8.18
CA ASP A 74 -26.02 -6.02 7.87
C ASP A 74 -25.18 -6.47 9.09
N TRP A 75 -25.81 -6.67 10.26
CA TRP A 75 -25.12 -7.14 11.47
C TRP A 75 -24.39 -8.48 11.29
N GLY A 76 -24.90 -9.37 10.41
CA GLY A 76 -24.25 -10.64 10.10
C GLY A 76 -22.83 -10.46 9.52
N TYR A 77 -22.63 -9.48 8.65
CA TYR A 77 -21.29 -9.14 8.13
C TYR A 77 -20.37 -8.58 9.22
N SER A 78 -20.93 -7.95 10.24
CA SER A 78 -20.15 -7.49 11.40
C SER A 78 -19.64 -8.65 12.24
N LEU A 79 -20.38 -9.76 12.35
CA LEU A 79 -19.86 -10.97 12.98
C LEU A 79 -18.69 -11.57 12.20
N ILE A 80 -18.80 -11.62 10.87
CA ILE A 80 -17.72 -12.13 10.01
C ILE A 80 -16.46 -11.28 10.19
N LEU A 81 -16.59 -9.94 10.20
CA LEU A 81 -15.45 -9.05 10.42
C LEU A 81 -14.80 -9.28 11.80
N LEU A 82 -15.60 -9.29 12.87
CA LEU A 82 -15.10 -9.50 14.23
C LEU A 82 -14.43 -10.87 14.38
N GLY A 83 -15.02 -11.91 13.79
CA GLY A 83 -14.46 -13.26 13.77
C GLY A 83 -13.16 -13.34 12.99
N ALA A 84 -13.08 -12.74 11.80
CA ALA A 84 -11.86 -12.71 10.99
C ALA A 84 -10.74 -11.91 11.69
N MET A 85 -11.09 -10.77 12.29
CA MET A 85 -10.17 -9.94 13.07
C MET A 85 -9.59 -10.74 14.24
N LEU A 86 -10.43 -11.42 15.02
CA LEU A 86 -10.00 -12.27 16.12
C LEU A 86 -9.13 -13.44 15.62
N ALA A 87 -9.53 -14.09 14.52
CA ALA A 87 -8.78 -15.19 13.93
C ALA A 87 -7.36 -14.76 13.53
N VAL A 88 -7.20 -13.59 12.88
CA VAL A 88 -5.88 -13.07 12.49
C VAL A 88 -5.03 -12.71 13.70
N ILE A 89 -5.63 -12.08 14.73
CA ILE A 89 -4.91 -11.73 15.97
C ILE A 89 -4.42 -13.01 16.68
N VAL A 90 -5.31 -13.97 16.90
CA VAL A 90 -4.97 -15.24 17.57
C VAL A 90 -3.95 -16.02 16.75
N ALA A 91 -4.13 -16.10 15.44
CA ALA A 91 -3.19 -16.80 14.57
C ALA A 91 -1.81 -16.12 14.59
N GLY A 92 -1.76 -14.79 14.51
CA GLY A 92 -0.51 -14.03 14.51
C GLY A 92 0.19 -13.92 15.86
N THR A 93 -0.44 -14.30 16.97
CA THR A 93 0.13 -14.12 18.32
C THR A 93 0.20 -15.39 19.17
N LEU A 94 -0.60 -16.42 18.88
CA LEU A 94 -0.70 -17.61 19.74
C LEU A 94 -0.44 -18.91 18.97
N TYR A 95 -0.47 -18.91 17.63
CA TYR A 95 -0.30 -20.12 16.86
C TYR A 95 1.17 -20.54 16.81
N PRO A 96 1.56 -21.70 17.38
CA PRO A 96 2.96 -22.09 17.46
C PRO A 96 3.52 -22.42 16.07
N LEU A 97 4.72 -21.91 15.81
CA LEU A 97 5.51 -22.19 14.63
C LEU A 97 6.58 -23.21 14.96
N GLN A 98 6.65 -24.24 14.14
CA GLN A 98 7.76 -25.19 14.20
C GLN A 98 8.91 -24.66 13.33
N ARG A 99 10.04 -24.38 13.98
CA ARG A 99 11.26 -23.99 13.27
C ARG A 99 11.95 -25.20 12.65
N ALA A 100 12.88 -24.94 11.74
CA ALA A 100 13.67 -25.97 11.06
C ALA A 100 14.49 -26.85 12.02
N ASP A 101 14.75 -26.37 13.24
CA ASP A 101 15.42 -27.09 14.32
C ASP A 101 14.46 -27.93 15.18
N GLY A 102 13.16 -27.97 14.86
CA GLY A 102 12.14 -28.69 15.60
C GLY A 102 11.59 -27.96 16.83
N SER A 103 12.12 -26.78 17.19
CA SER A 103 11.61 -25.98 18.30
C SER A 103 10.27 -25.33 17.98
N LEU A 104 9.40 -25.23 18.99
CA LEU A 104 8.13 -24.53 18.89
C LEU A 104 8.30 -23.11 19.41
N THR A 105 8.03 -22.13 18.55
CA THR A 105 8.09 -20.71 18.91
C THR A 105 6.84 -19.97 18.49
N VAL A 106 6.49 -18.92 19.21
CA VAL A 106 5.35 -18.08 18.88
C VAL A 106 5.79 -17.03 17.85
N PRO A 107 4.95 -16.65 16.88
CA PRO A 107 5.32 -15.65 15.87
C PRO A 107 5.74 -14.34 16.55
N SER A 108 6.93 -13.87 16.19
CA SER A 108 7.47 -12.60 16.70
C SER A 108 7.16 -11.42 15.78
N SER A 109 6.73 -11.71 14.56
CA SER A 109 6.42 -10.71 13.54
C SER A 109 5.18 -11.09 12.73
N LEU A 110 4.48 -10.08 12.20
CA LEU A 110 3.29 -10.26 11.35
C LEU A 110 3.60 -10.84 9.96
N ILE A 111 4.87 -11.05 9.62
CA ILE A 111 5.35 -11.57 8.33
C ILE A 111 5.50 -13.11 8.37
N GLU A 112 5.55 -13.67 9.57
CA GLU A 112 5.67 -15.10 9.79
C GLU A 112 4.35 -15.84 9.47
N GLN A 113 4.43 -17.16 9.30
CA GLN A 113 3.21 -17.99 9.33
C GLN A 113 2.58 -17.81 10.72
N PRO A 114 1.24 -17.81 10.87
CA PRO A 114 0.20 -18.06 9.88
C PRO A 114 -0.36 -16.81 9.16
N VAL A 115 0.03 -15.59 9.54
CA VAL A 115 -0.51 -14.34 8.94
C VAL A 115 -0.22 -14.28 7.43
N ARG A 116 0.96 -14.75 7.01
CA ARG A 116 1.30 -14.87 5.58
C ARG A 116 0.30 -15.74 4.80
N LEU A 117 -0.26 -16.78 5.41
CA LEU A 117 -1.27 -17.62 4.76
C LEU A 117 -2.55 -16.84 4.52
N VAL A 118 -3.00 -16.07 5.51
CA VAL A 118 -4.17 -15.18 5.36
C VAL A 118 -3.93 -14.19 4.23
N PHE A 119 -2.74 -13.59 4.16
CA PHE A 119 -2.39 -12.69 3.07
C PHE A 119 -2.46 -13.41 1.70
N SER A 120 -1.82 -14.56 1.55
CA SER A 120 -1.83 -15.29 0.27
C SER A 120 -3.19 -15.86 -0.12
N ALA A 121 -4.02 -16.23 0.85
CA ALA A 121 -5.31 -16.88 0.61
C ALA A 121 -6.46 -15.88 0.46
N VAL A 122 -6.35 -14.69 1.06
CA VAL A 122 -7.42 -13.68 1.08
C VAL A 122 -7.00 -12.44 0.30
N TYR A 123 -5.89 -11.80 0.68
CA TYR A 123 -5.48 -10.55 0.05
C TYR A 123 -5.08 -10.74 -1.41
N THR A 124 -4.24 -11.72 -1.72
CA THR A 124 -3.76 -11.94 -3.10
C THR A 124 -4.91 -12.20 -4.09
N PRO A 125 -5.89 -13.09 -3.81
CA PRO A 125 -7.02 -13.31 -4.72
C PRO A 125 -7.98 -12.13 -4.82
N LEU A 126 -8.18 -11.38 -3.73
CA LEU A 126 -8.99 -10.16 -3.78
C LEU A 126 -8.31 -9.11 -4.66
N ALA A 127 -7.01 -8.89 -4.47
CA ALA A 127 -6.22 -7.96 -5.27
C ALA A 127 -6.23 -8.36 -6.76
N SER A 128 -6.05 -9.64 -7.07
CA SER A 128 -6.12 -10.12 -8.46
C SER A 128 -7.52 -9.96 -9.06
N SER A 129 -8.58 -10.15 -8.27
CA SER A 129 -9.96 -9.91 -8.70
C SER A 129 -10.20 -8.43 -9.04
N PHE A 130 -9.70 -7.50 -8.22
CA PHE A 130 -9.76 -6.07 -8.52
C PHE A 130 -8.97 -5.71 -9.78
N LEU A 131 -7.79 -6.29 -9.97
CA LEU A 131 -7.00 -6.09 -11.19
C LEU A 131 -7.69 -6.68 -12.43
N ALA A 132 -8.35 -7.83 -12.29
CA ALA A 132 -9.14 -8.44 -13.37
C ALA A 132 -10.33 -7.55 -13.76
N LEU A 133 -11.03 -6.98 -12.78
CA LEU A 133 -12.09 -5.99 -13.03
C LEU A 133 -11.54 -4.76 -13.74
N LEU A 134 -10.40 -4.23 -13.29
CA LEU A 134 -9.75 -3.10 -13.94
C LEU A 134 -9.37 -3.42 -15.40
N ALA A 135 -8.82 -4.60 -15.65
CA ALA A 135 -8.49 -5.06 -17.00
C ALA A 135 -9.74 -5.16 -17.88
N PHE A 136 -10.83 -5.74 -17.37
CA PHE A 136 -12.10 -5.84 -18.08
C PHE A 136 -12.70 -4.46 -18.40
N PHE A 137 -12.73 -3.54 -17.42
CA PHE A 137 -13.22 -2.18 -17.64
C PHE A 137 -12.33 -1.38 -18.59
N SER A 138 -11.01 -1.56 -18.52
CA SER A 138 -10.04 -0.95 -19.44
C SER A 138 -10.27 -1.44 -20.87
N LEU A 139 -10.43 -2.75 -21.08
CA LEU A 139 -10.75 -3.33 -22.38
C LEU A 139 -12.10 -2.80 -22.91
N SER A 140 -13.13 -2.75 -22.06
CA SER A 140 -14.43 -2.18 -22.43
C SER A 140 -14.31 -0.71 -22.85
N ALA A 141 -13.52 0.09 -22.11
CA ALA A 141 -13.23 1.47 -22.47
C ALA A 141 -12.46 1.58 -23.80
N ALA A 142 -11.46 0.74 -24.02
CA ALA A 142 -10.68 0.69 -25.26
C ALA A 142 -11.56 0.33 -26.47
N LEU A 143 -12.43 -0.67 -26.34
CA LEU A 143 -13.39 -1.04 -27.38
C LEU A 143 -14.39 0.09 -27.67
N ARG A 144 -14.84 0.81 -26.64
CA ARG A 144 -15.67 2.02 -26.82
C ARG A 144 -14.91 3.15 -27.51
N ALA A 145 -13.61 3.32 -27.22
CA ALA A 145 -12.77 4.31 -27.88
C ALA A 145 -12.58 3.98 -29.37
N VAL A 146 -12.35 2.71 -29.72
CA VAL A 146 -12.25 2.24 -31.12
C VAL A 146 -13.52 2.49 -31.91
N ARG A 147 -14.71 2.34 -31.28
CA ARG A 147 -15.99 2.67 -31.94
C ARG A 147 -16.11 4.14 -32.35
N ARG A 148 -15.34 5.06 -31.75
CA ARG A 148 -15.28 6.47 -32.18
C ARG A 148 -14.51 6.67 -33.49
N ARG A 149 -13.91 5.61 -34.04
CA ARG A 149 -13.24 5.56 -35.36
C ARG A 149 -12.17 6.63 -35.59
N THR A 150 -11.55 7.13 -34.53
CA THR A 150 -10.37 7.99 -34.62
C THR A 150 -9.14 7.13 -34.94
N ALA A 151 -8.30 7.56 -35.88
CA ALA A 151 -7.08 6.84 -36.27
C ALA A 151 -6.20 6.51 -35.05
N ASP A 152 -6.03 7.47 -34.15
CA ASP A 152 -5.20 7.31 -32.94
C ASP A 152 -5.70 6.18 -32.02
N ALA A 153 -7.01 6.10 -31.79
CA ALA A 153 -7.59 5.05 -30.95
C ALA A 153 -7.43 3.66 -31.57
N LEU A 154 -7.53 3.56 -32.91
CA LEU A 154 -7.32 2.29 -33.62
C LEU A 154 -5.88 1.81 -33.50
N VAL A 155 -4.91 2.73 -33.66
CA VAL A 155 -3.48 2.40 -33.51
C VAL A 155 -3.19 1.93 -32.08
N ILE A 156 -3.66 2.67 -31.07
CA ILE A 156 -3.43 2.31 -29.66
C ILE A 156 -3.98 0.92 -29.34
N VAL A 157 -5.20 0.62 -29.76
CA VAL A 157 -5.82 -0.69 -29.48
C VAL A 157 -5.18 -1.81 -30.28
N ALA A 158 -4.77 -1.57 -31.53
CA ALA A 158 -4.03 -2.56 -32.31
C ALA A 158 -2.70 -2.93 -31.64
N VAL A 159 -1.92 -1.93 -31.20
CA VAL A 159 -0.66 -2.15 -30.48
C VAL A 159 -0.92 -2.89 -29.16
N ALA A 160 -1.90 -2.46 -28.38
CA ALA A 160 -2.25 -3.10 -27.12
C ALA A 160 -2.68 -4.58 -27.32
N LEU A 161 -3.45 -4.87 -28.37
CA LEU A 161 -3.88 -6.23 -28.69
C LEU A 161 -2.70 -7.11 -29.11
N VAL A 162 -1.78 -6.58 -29.93
CA VAL A 162 -0.57 -7.29 -30.33
C VAL A 162 0.26 -7.63 -29.10
N VAL A 163 0.54 -6.66 -28.22
CA VAL A 163 1.30 -6.89 -26.98
C VAL A 163 0.61 -7.89 -26.05
N LEU A 164 -0.71 -7.81 -25.89
CA LEU A 164 -1.47 -8.72 -25.03
C LEU A 164 -1.44 -10.17 -25.52
N LEU A 165 -1.67 -10.39 -26.82
CA LEU A 165 -1.64 -11.73 -27.43
C LEU A 165 -0.25 -12.32 -27.37
N ALA A 166 0.74 -11.49 -27.63
CA ALA A 166 2.15 -11.80 -27.57
C ALA A 166 2.60 -12.29 -26.18
N THR A 167 2.18 -11.64 -25.10
CA THR A 167 2.54 -12.03 -23.73
C THR A 167 1.73 -13.23 -23.19
N SER A 168 0.58 -13.55 -23.80
CA SER A 168 -0.34 -14.57 -23.27
C SER A 168 -0.15 -15.96 -23.90
N LEU A 169 0.62 -16.06 -24.99
CA LEU A 169 0.82 -17.29 -25.75
C LEU A 169 2.28 -17.76 -25.66
N PRO A 170 2.59 -18.77 -24.82
CA PRO A 170 3.96 -19.28 -24.65
C PRO A 170 4.60 -19.80 -25.94
N GLN A 171 3.77 -20.18 -26.92
CA GLN A 171 4.20 -20.71 -28.22
C GLN A 171 4.75 -19.62 -29.17
N ILE A 172 4.45 -18.34 -28.91
CA ILE A 172 4.95 -17.22 -29.72
C ILE A 172 6.34 -16.80 -29.24
N GLU A 173 6.66 -17.00 -27.96
CA GLU A 173 7.99 -16.70 -27.40
C GLU A 173 9.10 -17.56 -28.01
N THR A 174 8.78 -18.78 -28.45
CA THR A 174 9.75 -19.69 -29.09
C THR A 174 9.89 -19.45 -30.60
N ALA A 175 9.10 -18.56 -31.19
CA ALA A 175 9.21 -18.20 -32.60
C ALA A 175 10.41 -17.25 -32.81
N PRO A 176 11.42 -17.63 -33.62
CA PRO A 176 12.70 -16.93 -33.72
C PRO A 176 12.62 -15.50 -34.29
N LEU A 177 11.50 -15.12 -34.92
CA LEU A 177 11.30 -13.77 -35.48
C LEU A 177 10.56 -12.80 -34.54
N PHE A 178 9.76 -13.32 -33.60
CA PHE A 178 8.87 -12.49 -32.77
C PHE A 178 9.22 -12.55 -31.28
N GLY A 179 9.88 -13.62 -30.81
CA GLY A 179 10.19 -13.83 -29.39
C GLY A 179 11.13 -12.77 -28.79
N ASP A 180 12.12 -12.29 -29.54
CA ASP A 180 13.12 -11.32 -29.02
C ASP A 180 12.52 -9.93 -28.81
N GLY A 181 11.73 -9.45 -29.77
CA GLY A 181 11.03 -8.16 -29.66
C GLY A 181 9.98 -8.18 -28.56
N LEU A 182 9.27 -9.29 -28.41
CA LEU A 182 8.30 -9.51 -27.33
C LEU A 182 8.92 -9.46 -25.94
N ARG A 183 10.00 -10.24 -25.74
CA ARG A 183 10.75 -10.24 -24.48
C ARG A 183 11.32 -8.86 -24.18
N TRP A 184 11.79 -8.14 -25.19
CA TRP A 184 12.23 -6.77 -25.00
C TRP A 184 11.09 -5.85 -24.50
N VAL A 185 9.88 -5.96 -25.06
CA VAL A 185 8.73 -5.17 -24.60
C VAL A 185 8.34 -5.52 -23.16
N SER A 186 8.32 -6.81 -22.77
CA SER A 186 8.00 -7.19 -21.39
C SER A 186 9.07 -6.75 -20.40
N ASP A 187 10.34 -7.02 -20.70
CA ASP A 187 11.44 -6.88 -19.76
C ASP A 187 11.86 -5.41 -19.59
N TYR A 188 11.66 -4.58 -20.62
CA TYR A 188 12.01 -3.17 -20.60
C TYR A 188 10.78 -2.27 -20.55
N VAL A 189 9.84 -2.36 -21.49
CA VAL A 189 8.74 -1.37 -21.60
C VAL A 189 7.69 -1.56 -20.51
N ALA A 190 7.18 -2.78 -20.34
CA ALA A 190 6.18 -3.05 -19.31
C ALA A 190 6.76 -2.85 -17.90
N LEU A 191 7.99 -3.33 -17.68
CA LEU A 191 8.70 -3.12 -16.43
C LEU A 191 9.02 -1.64 -16.17
N ALA A 192 9.38 -0.86 -17.20
CA ALA A 192 9.57 0.58 -17.09
C ALA A 192 8.26 1.29 -16.71
N GLY A 193 7.13 0.88 -17.29
CA GLY A 193 5.81 1.39 -16.91
C GLY A 193 5.47 1.11 -15.44
N ALA A 194 5.66 -0.14 -15.00
CA ALA A 194 5.43 -0.53 -13.60
C ALA A 194 6.35 0.24 -12.63
N ARG A 195 7.65 0.36 -12.95
CA ARG A 195 8.60 1.17 -12.17
C ARG A 195 8.23 2.65 -12.18
N GLY A 196 7.80 3.18 -13.32
CA GLY A 196 7.33 4.56 -13.46
C GLY A 196 6.14 4.85 -12.55
N LEU A 197 5.17 3.93 -12.47
CA LEU A 197 4.04 4.03 -11.53
C LEU A 197 4.50 4.00 -10.07
N LEU A 198 5.43 3.10 -9.72
CA LEU A 198 5.99 3.02 -8.36
C LEU A 198 6.75 4.29 -7.98
N ILE A 199 7.57 4.82 -8.89
CA ILE A 199 8.32 6.07 -8.69
C ILE A 199 7.33 7.24 -8.57
N GLY A 200 6.31 7.31 -9.43
CA GLY A 200 5.28 8.35 -9.36
C GLY A 200 4.52 8.33 -8.02
N ALA A 201 4.16 7.15 -7.54
CA ALA A 201 3.54 6.98 -6.22
C ALA A 201 4.49 7.42 -5.09
N ALA A 202 5.77 7.03 -5.17
CA ALA A 202 6.79 7.42 -4.19
C ALA A 202 7.03 8.94 -4.16
N ILE A 203 7.11 9.58 -5.33
CA ILE A 203 7.21 11.05 -5.44
C ILE A 203 5.96 11.71 -4.87
N GLY A 204 4.77 11.18 -5.18
CA GLY A 204 3.51 11.68 -4.61
C GLY A 204 3.50 11.64 -3.09
N ALA A 205 3.96 10.53 -2.49
CA ALA A 205 4.10 10.39 -1.05
C ALA A 205 5.16 11.36 -0.48
N LEU A 206 6.29 11.54 -1.17
CA LEU A 206 7.34 12.50 -0.77
C LEU A 206 6.82 13.93 -0.80
N VAL A 207 6.08 14.33 -1.84
CA VAL A 207 5.47 15.67 -1.95
C VAL A 207 4.46 15.89 -0.82
N ALA A 208 3.61 14.90 -0.52
CA ALA A 208 2.70 14.98 0.62
C ALA A 208 3.46 15.13 1.95
N GLY A 209 4.54 14.36 2.14
CA GLY A 209 5.42 14.48 3.32
C GLY A 209 6.05 15.87 3.43
N VAL A 210 6.67 16.38 2.37
CA VAL A 210 7.30 17.71 2.35
C VAL A 210 6.26 18.82 2.62
N ARG A 211 5.05 18.71 2.08
CA ARG A 211 3.98 19.67 2.35
C ARG A 211 3.60 19.70 3.83
N VAL A 212 3.59 18.55 4.50
CA VAL A 212 3.38 18.47 5.95
C VAL A 212 4.56 19.07 6.72
N LEU A 213 5.81 18.77 6.32
CA LEU A 213 7.02 19.30 6.97
C LEU A 213 7.15 20.82 6.86
N LEU A 214 6.75 21.39 5.72
CA LEU A 214 6.72 22.84 5.49
C LEU A 214 5.47 23.51 6.08
N GLY A 215 4.52 22.74 6.61
CA GLY A 215 3.30 23.25 7.22
C GLY A 215 2.24 23.74 6.24
N PHE A 216 2.35 23.39 4.95
CA PHE A 216 1.28 23.62 3.97
C PHE A 216 0.05 22.77 4.27
N ASP A 217 0.26 21.53 4.75
CA ASP A 217 -0.79 20.65 5.22
C ASP A 217 -0.61 20.38 6.72
N GLN A 218 -1.66 20.59 7.52
CA GLN A 218 -1.62 20.44 8.97
C GLN A 218 -2.64 19.38 9.44
N PRO A 219 -2.41 18.08 9.16
CA PRO A 219 -3.36 17.02 9.49
C PRO A 219 -3.51 16.77 11.00
N PHE A 220 -2.57 17.26 11.81
CA PHE A 220 -2.52 17.10 13.26
C PHE A 220 -3.32 18.17 14.03
N LEU A 221 -4.04 19.05 13.33
CA LEU A 221 -4.89 20.07 13.92
C LEU A 221 -6.32 19.87 13.42
N ASP A 222 -7.22 19.55 14.35
CA ASP A 222 -8.65 19.62 14.06
C ASP A 222 -9.01 21.06 13.66
N ARG A 223 -9.88 21.18 12.65
CA ARG A 223 -10.30 22.47 12.10
C ARG A 223 -11.07 23.32 13.10
#